data_AF-A0A1T4V576-F1
#
_entry.id   AF-A0A1T4V576-F1
#
_cell.length_a   1.000
_cell.length_b   1.000
_cell.length_c   1.000
_cell.angle_alpha   90.00
_cell.angle_beta   90.00
_cell.angle_gamma   90.00
#
_symmetry.space_group_name_H-M   'P 1'
#
loop_
_entity.id
_entity.type
_entity.pdbx_description
1 polymer ?
#
loop_
_entity_poly.entity_id
_entity_poly.type
_entity_poly.pdbx_seq_one_letter_code
_entity_poly.pdbx_strand_id
1 'polypeptide(L)'
;MKHRANILESASAMTTIAGNGQFPIAVPHWIDVVNGVSASKGEKTIECTTSFRGFHVDGYALIYKSPSQFEVHKIDAIHENGITLNKGLSNNFNNALVAPASYCISKDGLETSRESLFKALSIKFTDINYGSYLQTDIRSFQWLETYLDLPVLINRIGQKGSNSQGFKFNIKEKTTASNHLDFSIAQDFGRTSCSVELVAIGIEKQHQLKQLLWHLKGRLNALWWVNPNSEIRLAYSCLRNRLLIEPLGLESFANGVHLRLEWKDHVEYRFARSLGKDALGNEILALNSEDDTPVSIDDLKAGHIIKRMRPTSDDTDMHFEKGMMTVKLNLTEIPYGSD
;
A
#
# COMPACT_ATOMS: atom_id res chain seq x y z
N MET A 1 -50.95 -28.46 -7.40
CA MET A 1 -50.04 -28.82 -6.28
C MET A 1 -48.65 -29.29 -6.76
N LYS A 2 -48.03 -28.64 -7.77
CA LYS A 2 -46.68 -28.99 -8.28
C LYS A 2 -45.77 -27.76 -8.44
N HIS A 3 -45.79 -26.87 -7.45
CA HIS A 3 -45.00 -25.62 -7.49
C HIS A 3 -44.22 -25.31 -6.20
N ARG A 4 -44.08 -26.29 -5.29
CA ARG A 4 -43.33 -26.14 -4.04
C ARG A 4 -42.01 -26.93 -3.95
N ALA A 5 -41.67 -27.73 -4.96
CA ALA A 5 -40.44 -28.53 -4.95
C ALA A 5 -39.19 -27.78 -5.45
N ASN A 6 -39.32 -26.84 -6.41
CA ASN A 6 -38.15 -26.17 -7.02
C ASN A 6 -37.58 -24.99 -6.22
N ILE A 7 -38.24 -24.53 -5.15
CA ILE A 7 -37.73 -23.43 -4.30
C ILE A 7 -36.83 -23.96 -3.18
N LEU A 8 -36.89 -25.27 -2.89
CA LEU A 8 -36.08 -25.90 -1.84
C LEU A 8 -34.71 -26.37 -2.34
N GLU A 9 -34.54 -26.61 -3.65
CA GLU A 9 -33.23 -26.99 -4.22
C GLU A 9 -32.23 -25.83 -4.23
N SER A 10 -32.68 -24.60 -4.49
CA SER A 10 -31.83 -23.40 -4.47
C SER A 10 -31.45 -22.95 -3.04
N ALA A 11 -32.32 -23.18 -2.05
CA ALA A 11 -31.99 -23.01 -0.65
C ALA A 11 -30.94 -24.04 -0.18
N SER A 12 -31.02 -25.28 -0.69
CA SER A 12 -30.03 -26.33 -0.43
C SER A 12 -28.67 -26.00 -1.04
N ALA A 13 -28.61 -25.36 -2.22
CA ALA A 13 -27.34 -24.95 -2.84
C ALA A 13 -26.61 -23.87 -2.02
N MET A 14 -27.32 -22.92 -1.42
CA MET A 14 -26.73 -21.94 -0.48
C MET A 14 -26.39 -22.55 0.90
N THR A 15 -27.12 -23.55 1.38
CA THR A 15 -26.76 -24.27 2.63
C THR A 15 -25.64 -25.29 2.42
N THR A 16 -25.40 -25.71 1.17
CA THR A 16 -24.25 -26.56 0.75
C THR A 16 -23.02 -25.72 0.41
N ILE A 17 -23.10 -24.39 0.50
CA ILE A 17 -21.95 -23.56 0.91
C ILE A 17 -21.73 -23.84 2.40
N ALA A 18 -21.39 -25.09 2.70
CA ALA A 18 -21.47 -25.66 4.02
C ALA A 18 -20.47 -24.95 4.94
N GLY A 19 -20.99 -24.12 5.85
CA GLY A 19 -20.94 -24.26 7.31
C GLY A 19 -19.60 -24.48 8.03
N ASN A 20 -18.50 -24.72 7.32
CA ASN A 20 -17.18 -25.09 7.86
C ASN A 20 -16.02 -24.72 6.91
N GLY A 21 -16.18 -23.80 5.94
CA GLY A 21 -15.01 -23.17 5.30
C GLY A 21 -14.08 -24.05 4.45
N GLN A 22 -14.42 -25.33 4.24
CA GLN A 22 -13.54 -26.33 3.65
C GLN A 22 -13.56 -26.39 2.13
N PHE A 23 -14.54 -25.75 1.47
CA PHE A 23 -14.61 -25.72 0.01
C PHE A 23 -14.15 -24.36 -0.53
N PRO A 24 -13.20 -24.33 -1.48
CA PRO A 24 -12.80 -23.08 -2.11
C PRO A 24 -13.98 -22.46 -2.86
N ILE A 25 -14.28 -21.19 -2.58
CA ILE A 25 -15.29 -20.40 -3.26
C ILE A 25 -14.59 -19.42 -4.18
N ALA A 26 -15.08 -19.28 -5.41
CA ALA A 26 -14.59 -18.25 -6.31
C ALA A 26 -15.08 -16.88 -5.84
N VAL A 27 -14.17 -16.03 -5.39
CA VAL A 27 -14.43 -14.67 -4.95
C VAL A 27 -13.95 -13.72 -6.04
N PRO A 28 -14.86 -13.01 -6.73
CA PRO A 28 -14.49 -12.03 -7.74
C PRO A 28 -13.91 -10.76 -7.13
N HIS A 29 -12.93 -10.20 -7.83
CA HIS A 29 -12.29 -8.93 -7.51
C HIS A 29 -13.10 -7.81 -8.16
N TRP A 30 -14.21 -7.44 -7.52
CA TRP A 30 -15.15 -6.45 -8.07
C TRP A 30 -14.53 -5.11 -8.40
N ILE A 31 -13.45 -4.73 -7.70
CA ILE A 31 -12.69 -3.51 -7.98
C ILE A 31 -12.07 -3.48 -9.38
N ASP A 32 -11.80 -4.66 -9.95
CA ASP A 32 -11.15 -4.83 -11.25
C ASP A 32 -12.15 -5.27 -12.33
N VAL A 33 -13.46 -5.03 -12.13
CA VAL A 33 -14.52 -5.45 -13.07
C VAL A 33 -14.50 -4.67 -14.39
N VAL A 34 -14.69 -5.40 -15.49
CA VAL A 34 -14.95 -4.89 -16.83
C VAL A 34 -16.44 -5.05 -17.14
N ASN A 35 -17.09 -3.99 -17.62
CA ASN A 35 -18.50 -3.99 -17.98
C ASN A 35 -18.67 -4.14 -19.49
N GLY A 36 -19.85 -4.54 -19.95
CA GLY A 36 -20.21 -4.46 -21.37
C GLY A 36 -19.71 -5.61 -22.24
N VAL A 37 -19.20 -6.69 -21.65
CA VAL A 37 -18.60 -7.79 -22.41
C VAL A 37 -19.69 -8.69 -22.98
N SER A 38 -19.58 -9.04 -24.26
CA SER A 38 -20.46 -10.04 -24.90
C SER A 38 -19.61 -11.16 -25.46
N ALA A 39 -20.04 -12.40 -25.25
CA ALA A 39 -19.31 -13.58 -25.67
C ALA A 39 -20.28 -14.74 -25.93
N SER A 40 -19.98 -15.55 -26.92
CA SER A 40 -20.84 -16.64 -27.37
C SER A 40 -20.49 -17.97 -26.70
N LYS A 41 -21.47 -18.87 -26.63
CA LYS A 41 -21.27 -20.25 -26.19
C LYS A 41 -20.18 -20.92 -27.03
N GLY A 42 -19.27 -21.62 -26.37
CA GLY A 42 -18.13 -22.31 -26.98
C GLY A 42 -16.92 -21.42 -27.20
N GLU A 43 -17.07 -20.09 -27.10
CA GLU A 43 -15.97 -19.16 -27.22
C GLU A 43 -14.99 -19.30 -26.05
N LYS A 44 -13.69 -19.28 -26.35
CA LYS A 44 -12.62 -19.33 -25.34
C LYS A 44 -11.96 -17.99 -25.10
N THR A 45 -12.03 -17.08 -26.07
CA THR A 45 -11.41 -15.76 -25.96
C THR A 45 -12.47 -14.78 -25.53
N ILE A 46 -12.21 -14.04 -24.46
CA ILE A 46 -13.12 -13.02 -23.96
C ILE A 46 -12.46 -11.68 -24.18
N GLU A 47 -13.06 -10.86 -25.05
CA GLU A 47 -12.59 -9.49 -25.29
C GLU A 47 -12.90 -8.61 -24.07
N CYS A 48 -11.85 -8.14 -23.42
CA CYS A 48 -11.94 -7.26 -22.27
C CYS A 48 -10.60 -6.57 -22.04
N THR A 49 -10.63 -5.32 -21.56
CA THR A 49 -9.39 -4.64 -21.16
C THR A 49 -8.76 -5.35 -19.97
N THR A 50 -7.53 -5.82 -20.12
CA THR A 50 -6.76 -6.50 -19.06
C THR A 50 -5.77 -5.56 -18.36
N SER A 51 -5.47 -4.41 -18.98
CA SER A 51 -4.57 -3.39 -18.45
C SER A 51 -4.96 -2.94 -17.05
N PHE A 52 -3.99 -2.94 -16.14
CA PHE A 52 -4.12 -2.52 -14.74
C PHE A 52 -5.17 -3.26 -13.92
N ARG A 53 -5.47 -4.51 -14.27
CA ARG A 53 -6.44 -5.36 -13.56
C ARG A 53 -5.76 -6.63 -13.06
N GLY A 54 -6.31 -7.23 -12.01
CA GLY A 54 -5.75 -8.44 -11.38
C GLY A 54 -5.87 -9.75 -12.18
N PHE A 55 -6.05 -9.70 -13.51
CA PHE A 55 -6.01 -10.90 -14.34
C PHE A 55 -4.57 -11.43 -14.41
N HIS A 56 -4.37 -12.73 -14.22
CA HIS A 56 -3.08 -13.39 -14.38
C HIS A 56 -3.27 -14.79 -15.00
N VAL A 57 -2.26 -15.28 -15.71
CA VAL A 57 -2.22 -16.67 -16.20
C VAL A 57 -2.30 -17.63 -15.02
N ASP A 58 -2.98 -18.75 -15.20
CA ASP A 58 -3.36 -19.71 -14.17
C ASP A 58 -4.35 -19.21 -13.10
N GLY A 59 -4.71 -17.92 -13.13
CA GLY A 59 -5.78 -17.35 -12.34
C GLY A 59 -7.17 -17.70 -12.85
N TYR A 60 -8.20 -17.05 -12.30
CA TYR A 60 -9.59 -17.28 -12.70
C TYR A 60 -10.28 -15.98 -13.12
N ALA A 61 -11.29 -16.10 -13.97
CA ALA A 61 -12.20 -15.03 -14.35
C ALA A 61 -13.65 -15.46 -14.08
N LEU A 62 -14.42 -14.55 -13.48
CA LEU A 62 -15.87 -14.64 -13.39
C LEU A 62 -16.48 -13.86 -14.56
N ILE A 63 -17.31 -14.53 -15.36
CA ILE A 63 -18.23 -13.91 -16.32
C ILE A 63 -19.61 -13.92 -15.67
N TYR A 64 -20.17 -12.75 -15.39
CA TYR A 64 -21.38 -12.59 -14.60
C TYR A 64 -22.41 -11.71 -15.32
N LYS A 65 -23.63 -12.23 -15.50
CA LYS A 65 -24.78 -11.45 -16.00
C LYS A 65 -25.86 -11.29 -14.94
N SER A 66 -26.13 -12.35 -14.19
CA SER A 66 -27.15 -12.38 -13.14
C SER A 66 -26.86 -13.53 -12.16
N PRO A 67 -27.57 -13.61 -11.01
CA PRO A 67 -27.37 -14.70 -10.05
C PRO A 67 -27.60 -16.11 -10.62
N SER A 68 -28.36 -16.25 -11.70
CA SER A 68 -28.63 -17.51 -12.38
C SER A 68 -27.81 -17.72 -13.65
N GLN A 69 -27.04 -16.71 -14.09
CA GLN A 69 -26.27 -16.73 -15.32
C GLN A 69 -24.88 -16.17 -15.05
N PHE A 70 -24.00 -17.06 -14.60
CA PHE A 70 -22.59 -16.77 -14.36
C PHE A 70 -21.75 -18.02 -14.61
N GLU A 71 -20.49 -17.81 -14.96
CA GLU A 71 -19.50 -18.88 -15.14
C GLU A 71 -18.14 -18.43 -14.59
N VAL A 72 -17.40 -19.36 -13.99
CA VAL A 72 -16.03 -19.14 -13.53
C VAL A 72 -15.11 -20.05 -14.32
N HIS A 73 -14.07 -19.48 -14.92
CA HIS A 73 -13.13 -20.19 -15.79
C HIS A 73 -11.69 -19.88 -15.41
N LYS A 74 -10.79 -20.84 -15.65
CA LYS A 74 -9.35 -20.64 -15.47
C LYS A 74 -8.79 -19.93 -16.70
N ILE A 75 -7.88 -18.98 -16.48
CA ILE A 75 -7.21 -18.19 -17.51
C ILE A 75 -5.97 -18.96 -17.98
N ASP A 76 -5.94 -19.26 -19.27
CA ASP A 76 -4.84 -19.96 -19.96
C ASP A 76 -3.82 -18.96 -20.52
N ALA A 77 -4.28 -17.83 -21.06
CA ALA A 77 -3.42 -16.77 -21.58
C ALA A 77 -4.04 -15.38 -21.39
N ILE A 78 -3.19 -14.35 -21.34
CA ILE A 78 -3.58 -12.95 -21.28
C ILE A 78 -3.05 -12.23 -22.50
N HIS A 79 -3.93 -11.44 -23.12
CA HIS A 79 -3.64 -10.56 -24.24
C HIS A 79 -3.93 -9.11 -23.81
N GLU A 80 -3.46 -8.16 -24.60
CA GLU A 80 -3.67 -6.72 -24.35
C GLU A 80 -5.16 -6.36 -24.22
N ASN A 81 -6.01 -6.99 -25.03
CA ASN A 81 -7.45 -6.71 -25.10
C ASN A 81 -8.34 -7.93 -24.82
N GLY A 82 -7.82 -8.93 -24.12
CA GLY A 82 -8.65 -10.06 -23.73
C GLY A 82 -7.94 -11.14 -22.95
N ILE A 83 -8.70 -12.14 -22.56
CA ILE A 83 -8.22 -13.34 -21.87
C ILE A 83 -8.63 -14.58 -22.66
N THR A 84 -7.78 -15.61 -22.65
CA THR A 84 -8.14 -16.93 -23.16
C THR A 84 -8.45 -17.85 -21.99
N LEU A 85 -9.63 -18.47 -22.03
CA LEU A 85 -10.11 -19.42 -21.04
C LEU A 85 -9.65 -20.83 -21.39
N ASN A 86 -9.38 -21.65 -20.38
CA ASN A 86 -8.99 -23.04 -20.56
C ASN A 86 -10.09 -23.89 -21.25
N LYS A 87 -11.35 -23.49 -21.10
CA LYS A 87 -12.54 -24.14 -21.68
C LYS A 87 -13.44 -23.08 -22.30
N GLY A 88 -14.23 -23.49 -23.30
CA GLY A 88 -15.21 -22.60 -23.91
C GLY A 88 -16.39 -22.33 -22.98
N LEU A 89 -17.04 -21.18 -23.15
CA LEU A 89 -18.23 -20.81 -22.40
C LEU A 89 -19.36 -21.82 -22.58
N SER A 90 -20.13 -22.09 -21.53
CA SER A 90 -21.30 -22.98 -21.59
C SER A 90 -22.56 -22.25 -22.04
N ASN A 91 -22.64 -20.94 -21.80
CA ASN A 91 -23.76 -20.07 -22.13
C ASN A 91 -23.34 -18.91 -23.04
N ASN A 92 -24.33 -18.30 -23.68
CA ASN A 92 -24.16 -16.99 -24.32
C ASN A 92 -24.26 -15.90 -23.26
N PHE A 93 -23.42 -14.87 -23.38
CA PHE A 93 -23.42 -13.69 -22.53
C PHE A 93 -23.54 -12.43 -23.38
N ASN A 94 -24.52 -11.59 -23.05
CA ASN A 94 -24.71 -10.28 -23.68
C ASN A 94 -24.63 -9.20 -22.60
N ASN A 95 -23.75 -8.22 -22.77
CA ASN A 95 -23.53 -7.12 -21.81
C ASN A 95 -23.35 -7.66 -20.37
N ALA A 96 -22.40 -8.59 -20.23
CA ALA A 96 -21.99 -9.19 -18.97
C ALA A 96 -20.83 -8.41 -18.33
N LEU A 97 -20.60 -8.70 -17.05
CA LEU A 97 -19.45 -8.28 -16.28
C LEU A 97 -18.38 -9.36 -16.36
N VAL A 98 -17.13 -8.95 -16.49
CA VAL A 98 -15.97 -9.85 -16.36
C VAL A 98 -15.07 -9.33 -15.26
N ALA A 99 -14.77 -10.15 -14.26
CA ALA A 99 -13.89 -9.78 -13.17
C ALA A 99 -12.83 -10.88 -12.95
N PRO A 100 -11.59 -10.53 -12.58
CA PRO A 100 -10.67 -11.53 -12.07
C PRO A 100 -11.24 -12.15 -10.79
N ALA A 101 -10.92 -13.40 -10.51
CA ALA A 101 -11.42 -14.12 -9.35
C ALA A 101 -10.33 -14.99 -8.74
N SER A 102 -10.44 -15.20 -7.43
CA SER A 102 -9.59 -16.10 -6.66
C SER A 102 -10.42 -17.19 -6.01
N TYR A 103 -9.87 -18.39 -5.91
CA TYR A 103 -10.46 -19.41 -5.05
C TYR A 103 -10.01 -19.20 -3.61
N CYS A 104 -10.96 -18.83 -2.76
CA CYS A 104 -10.70 -18.51 -1.37
C CYS A 104 -11.37 -19.51 -0.45
N ILE A 105 -10.75 -19.74 0.71
CA ILE A 105 -11.34 -20.52 1.81
C ILE A 105 -11.87 -19.57 2.88
N SER A 106 -12.97 -19.91 3.53
CA SER A 106 -13.47 -19.13 4.66
C SER A 106 -13.04 -19.79 5.96
N LYS A 107 -11.91 -19.38 6.53
CA LYS A 107 -11.34 -20.02 7.73
C LYS A 107 -12.30 -19.99 8.93
N ASP A 108 -13.00 -18.86 9.10
CA ASP A 108 -13.88 -18.61 10.25
C ASP A 108 -15.37 -18.84 9.93
N GLY A 109 -15.70 -19.14 8.67
CA GLY A 109 -17.08 -19.30 8.21
C GLY A 109 -17.90 -18.01 8.23
N LEU A 110 -19.21 -18.16 8.43
CA LEU A 110 -20.15 -17.05 8.56
C LEU A 110 -20.15 -16.55 10.01
N GLU A 111 -19.60 -15.38 10.25
CA GLU A 111 -19.68 -14.69 11.53
C GLU A 111 -20.95 -13.83 11.57
N THR A 112 -21.71 -13.94 12.65
CA THR A 112 -22.87 -13.08 12.89
C THR A 112 -22.58 -12.18 14.08
N SER A 113 -22.51 -10.87 13.85
CA SER A 113 -22.43 -9.88 14.91
C SER A 113 -23.76 -9.13 15.04
N ARG A 114 -24.12 -8.77 16.26
CA ARG A 114 -25.30 -7.97 16.54
C ARG A 114 -24.85 -6.58 16.97
N GLU A 115 -24.95 -5.63 16.06
CA GLU A 115 -24.75 -4.21 16.37
C GLU A 115 -26.13 -3.55 16.50
N SER A 116 -26.56 -3.35 17.75
CA SER A 116 -27.84 -2.70 18.07
C SER A 116 -29.06 -3.42 17.44
N LEU A 117 -29.91 -2.71 16.68
CA LEU A 117 -31.09 -3.23 15.99
C LEU A 117 -30.78 -4.02 14.70
N PHE A 118 -29.52 -4.00 14.23
CA PHE A 118 -29.11 -4.64 12.99
C PHE A 118 -28.29 -5.90 13.27
N LYS A 119 -28.52 -6.94 12.45
CA LYS A 119 -27.63 -8.11 12.40
C LYS A 119 -26.68 -7.89 11.22
N ALA A 120 -25.40 -7.79 11.50
CA ALA A 120 -24.37 -7.81 10.48
C ALA A 120 -23.92 -9.26 10.27
N LEU A 121 -23.82 -9.65 9.00
CA LEU A 121 -23.24 -10.93 8.58
C LEU A 121 -21.90 -10.62 7.94
N SER A 122 -20.82 -11.18 8.46
CA SER A 122 -19.48 -11.07 7.88
C SER A 122 -18.95 -12.44 7.51
N ILE A 123 -18.38 -12.56 6.31
CA ILE A 123 -17.63 -13.74 5.89
C ILE A 123 -16.24 -13.27 5.52
N LYS A 124 -15.22 -13.87 6.13
CA LYS A 124 -13.82 -13.63 5.78
C LYS A 124 -13.35 -14.72 4.83
N PHE A 125 -12.68 -14.30 3.76
CA PHE A 125 -12.11 -15.18 2.75
C PHE A 125 -10.58 -15.02 2.75
N THR A 126 -9.87 -16.13 2.85
CA THR A 126 -8.41 -16.19 2.67
C THR A 126 -8.13 -16.74 1.28
N ASP A 127 -7.45 -15.96 0.46
CA ASP A 127 -6.90 -16.44 -0.81
C ASP A 127 -5.71 -17.37 -0.54
N ILE A 128 -5.75 -18.56 -1.14
CA ILE A 128 -4.71 -19.60 -0.97
C ILE A 128 -3.62 -19.55 -2.05
N ASN A 129 -3.84 -18.80 -3.14
CA ASN A 129 -3.02 -18.87 -4.36
C ASN A 129 -2.55 -17.51 -4.90
N TYR A 130 -2.69 -16.42 -4.14
CA TYR A 130 -2.36 -15.10 -4.67
C TYR A 130 -0.86 -14.85 -4.81
N GLY A 131 -0.29 -15.28 -5.94
CA GLY A 131 1.10 -15.02 -6.34
C GLY A 131 1.30 -13.73 -7.15
N SER A 132 0.27 -12.92 -7.37
CA SER A 132 0.18 -12.10 -8.59
C SER A 132 1.02 -10.81 -8.66
N TYR A 133 1.87 -10.50 -7.68
CA TYR A 133 2.72 -9.29 -7.73
C TYR A 133 4.21 -9.53 -7.52
N LEU A 134 4.66 -10.79 -7.41
CA LEU A 134 6.05 -11.16 -7.11
C LEU A 134 7.08 -10.66 -8.14
N GLN A 135 6.66 -10.29 -9.35
CA GLN A 135 7.54 -9.80 -10.42
C GLN A 135 7.37 -8.32 -10.74
N THR A 136 6.65 -7.57 -9.89
CA THR A 136 6.40 -6.15 -10.20
C THR A 136 7.66 -5.31 -9.93
N ASP A 137 8.20 -4.67 -10.98
CA ASP A 137 9.22 -3.66 -10.80
C ASP A 137 8.57 -2.32 -10.39
N ILE A 138 8.56 -2.06 -9.08
CA ILE A 138 8.02 -0.82 -8.52
C ILE A 138 8.70 0.45 -9.06
N ARG A 139 9.91 0.35 -9.62
CA ARG A 139 10.64 1.47 -10.22
C ARG A 139 10.03 1.93 -11.54
N SER A 140 9.16 1.12 -12.14
CA SER A 140 8.41 1.49 -13.34
C SER A 140 7.25 2.45 -13.07
N PHE A 141 6.89 2.68 -11.80
CA PHE A 141 5.76 3.53 -11.45
C PHE A 141 6.15 5.00 -11.59
N GLN A 142 5.58 5.69 -12.58
CA GLN A 142 5.91 7.10 -12.87
C GLN A 142 5.67 8.05 -11.69
N TRP A 143 4.79 7.70 -10.75
CA TRP A 143 4.47 8.52 -9.59
C TRP A 143 5.33 8.22 -8.35
N LEU A 144 6.13 7.15 -8.38
CA LEU A 144 6.90 6.68 -7.24
C LEU A 144 8.39 6.96 -7.46
N GLU A 145 8.92 7.91 -6.71
CA GLU A 145 10.36 8.19 -6.72
C GLU A 145 11.12 7.10 -5.95
N THR A 146 12.40 6.91 -6.27
CA THR A 146 13.26 5.89 -5.65
C THR A 146 14.58 6.48 -5.20
N TYR A 147 15.05 6.06 -4.03
CA TYR A 147 16.34 6.49 -3.48
C TYR A 147 17.01 5.32 -2.75
N LEU A 148 18.29 5.06 -3.06
CA LEU A 148 19.02 3.88 -2.56
C LEU A 148 18.21 2.58 -2.72
N ASP A 149 17.65 2.38 -3.91
CA ASP A 149 16.83 1.23 -4.31
C ASP A 149 15.54 1.01 -3.49
N LEU A 150 15.15 1.97 -2.66
CA LEU A 150 13.89 1.93 -1.90
C LEU A 150 12.91 2.99 -2.42
N PRO A 151 11.59 2.70 -2.40
CA PRO A 151 10.58 3.67 -2.80
C PRO A 151 10.51 4.83 -1.82
N VAL A 152 10.27 6.03 -2.34
CA VAL A 152 10.10 7.26 -1.56
C VAL A 152 8.63 7.64 -1.50
N LEU A 153 8.06 7.62 -0.30
CA LEU A 153 6.71 8.03 -0.03
C LEU A 153 6.65 9.54 0.20
N ILE A 154 6.28 10.26 -0.86
CA ILE A 154 6.02 11.69 -0.86
C ILE A 154 4.56 11.89 -0.52
N ASN A 155 4.30 12.59 0.58
CA ASN A 155 2.97 12.77 1.12
C ASN A 155 2.15 13.70 0.21
N ARG A 156 1.51 13.16 -0.86
CA ARG A 156 0.51 13.86 -1.70
C ARG A 156 -0.23 12.90 -2.64
N ILE A 157 -1.18 12.13 -2.11
CA ILE A 157 -2.42 11.84 -2.86
C ILE A 157 -3.61 11.93 -1.90
N GLY A 158 -4.51 12.89 -2.14
CA GLY A 158 -5.77 13.08 -1.41
C GLY A 158 -5.73 14.20 -0.35
N GLN A 159 -6.66 15.15 -0.43
CA GLN A 159 -6.77 16.28 0.50
C GLN A 159 -7.01 15.82 1.95
N LYS A 160 -6.20 16.34 2.89
CA LYS A 160 -6.41 16.28 4.35
C LYS A 160 -6.36 14.89 5.00
N GLY A 161 -5.29 14.13 4.78
CA GLY A 161 -4.89 13.10 5.75
C GLY A 161 -4.34 13.77 7.01
N SER A 162 -4.86 13.42 8.19
CA SER A 162 -4.27 13.87 9.47
C SER A 162 -3.01 13.06 9.76
N ASN A 163 -1.85 13.70 9.67
CA ASN A 163 -0.61 13.08 10.12
C ASN A 163 -0.60 13.07 11.66
N SER A 164 -0.94 11.95 12.28
CA SER A 164 -0.67 11.75 13.71
C SER A 164 0.72 11.12 13.88
N GLN A 165 1.61 11.86 14.53
CA GLN A 165 2.90 11.34 14.97
C GLN A 165 2.76 10.85 16.41
N GLY A 166 3.11 9.60 16.65
CA GLY A 166 3.17 9.01 17.98
C GLY A 166 4.60 8.68 18.35
N PHE A 167 5.05 9.15 19.50
CA PHE A 167 6.28 8.65 20.13
C PHE A 167 5.91 7.48 21.01
N LYS A 168 6.47 6.29 20.73
CA LYS A 168 6.35 5.12 21.62
C LYS A 168 7.60 5.04 22.48
N PHE A 169 7.42 5.11 23.80
CA PHE A 169 8.46 4.89 24.78
C PHE A 169 8.30 3.47 25.35
N ASN A 170 9.37 2.68 25.34
CA ASN A 170 9.41 1.39 26.02
C ASN A 170 9.88 1.62 27.46
N ILE A 171 8.94 1.66 28.41
CA ILE A 171 9.28 1.75 29.84
C ILE A 171 9.47 0.32 30.35
N LYS A 172 10.67 -0.01 30.84
CA LYS A 172 10.93 -1.28 31.53
C LYS A 172 10.83 -1.04 33.04
N GLU A 173 9.81 -1.64 33.64
CA GLU A 173 9.62 -1.66 35.08
C GLU A 173 10.53 -2.72 35.71
N LYS A 174 11.36 -2.33 36.67
CA LYS A 174 12.16 -3.26 37.46
C LYS A 174 11.97 -2.96 38.94
N THR A 175 11.60 -3.97 39.71
CA THR A 175 11.55 -3.85 41.17
C THR A 175 12.96 -3.97 41.73
N THR A 176 13.40 -2.98 42.50
CA THR A 176 14.71 -3.01 43.17
C THR A 176 14.71 -4.00 44.33
N ALA A 177 15.90 -4.36 44.83
CA ALA A 177 16.05 -5.26 45.98
C ALA A 177 15.43 -4.72 47.28
N SER A 178 15.16 -3.41 47.35
CA SER A 178 14.44 -2.75 48.45
C SER A 178 12.94 -2.62 48.20
N ASN A 179 12.39 -3.35 47.23
CA ASN A 179 10.97 -3.38 46.89
C ASN A 179 10.38 -2.04 46.38
N HIS A 180 11.22 -1.16 45.84
CA HIS A 180 10.78 0.06 45.15
C HIS A 180 10.68 -0.20 43.64
N LEU A 181 9.66 0.40 43.00
CA LEU A 181 9.52 0.37 41.55
C LEU A 181 10.51 1.36 40.94
N ASP A 182 11.49 0.84 40.20
CA ASP A 182 12.40 1.63 39.38
C ASP A 182 11.95 1.57 37.92
N PHE A 183 11.65 2.75 37.37
CA PHE A 183 11.26 2.90 35.98
C PHE A 183 12.49 3.23 35.16
N SER A 184 13.17 2.20 34.67
CA SER A 184 14.20 2.39 33.66
C SER A 184 13.51 2.66 32.32
N ILE A 185 13.55 3.92 31.86
CA ILE A 185 13.31 4.21 30.44
C ILE A 185 14.49 3.55 29.73
N ALA A 186 14.29 2.37 29.16
CA ALA A 186 15.25 1.82 28.23
C ALA A 186 15.40 2.88 27.13
N GLN A 187 16.63 3.32 26.90
CA GLN A 187 16.97 4.38 25.95
C GLN A 187 16.77 3.89 24.50
N ASP A 188 15.57 3.41 24.17
CA ASP A 188 15.07 3.45 22.81
C ASP A 188 14.72 4.92 22.57
N PHE A 189 15.63 5.66 21.93
CA PHE A 189 15.28 6.94 21.33
C PHE A 189 13.97 6.75 20.56
N GLY A 190 12.90 7.43 21.00
CA GLY A 190 11.52 7.10 20.63
C GLY A 190 11.39 6.86 19.13
N ARG A 191 11.09 5.61 18.74
CA ARG A 191 10.94 5.26 17.33
C ARG A 191 9.79 6.10 16.77
N THR A 192 10.09 6.91 15.76
CA THR A 192 9.04 7.70 15.12
C THR A 192 8.04 6.72 14.53
N SER A 193 6.79 6.84 14.93
CA SER A 193 5.69 6.12 14.30
C SER A 193 4.73 7.13 13.72
N CYS A 194 4.30 6.92 12.48
CA CYS A 194 3.33 7.78 11.81
C CYS A 194 2.27 6.94 11.11
N SER A 195 1.06 7.49 11.01
CA SER A 195 0.02 6.96 10.14
C SER A 195 -0.03 7.82 8.88
N VAL A 196 0.07 7.19 7.72
CA VAL A 196 -0.06 7.84 6.42
C VAL A 196 -1.31 7.31 5.72
N GLU A 197 -2.05 8.20 5.08
CA GLU A 197 -3.19 7.84 4.25
C GLU A 197 -2.79 7.99 2.78
N LEU A 198 -2.93 6.91 2.02
CA LEU A 198 -2.62 6.84 0.60
C LEU A 198 -3.93 6.78 -0.18
N VAL A 199 -4.12 7.70 -1.11
CA VAL A 199 -5.28 7.70 -1.99
C VAL A 199 -4.84 7.36 -3.41
N ALA A 200 -5.62 6.56 -4.14
CA ALA A 200 -5.38 6.27 -5.54
C ALA A 200 -6.69 6.41 -6.32
N ILE A 201 -6.69 7.29 -7.32
CA ILE A 201 -7.86 7.59 -8.16
C ILE A 201 -7.62 6.99 -9.55
N GLY A 202 -8.57 6.17 -10.01
CA GLY A 202 -8.48 5.49 -11.30
C GLY A 202 -7.77 4.14 -11.24
N ILE A 203 -8.11 3.26 -12.19
CA ILE A 203 -7.74 1.84 -12.17
C ILE A 203 -6.22 1.62 -12.18
N GLU A 204 -5.48 2.42 -12.95
CA GLU A 204 -4.01 2.34 -13.04
C GLU A 204 -3.34 2.63 -11.70
N LYS A 205 -3.65 3.78 -11.09
CA LYS A 205 -3.06 4.17 -9.80
C LYS A 205 -3.46 3.20 -8.69
N GLN A 206 -4.69 2.68 -8.73
CA GLN A 206 -5.14 1.65 -7.81
C GLN A 206 -4.34 0.36 -7.95
N HIS A 207 -4.07 -0.06 -9.18
CA HIS A 207 -3.24 -1.22 -9.47
C HIS A 207 -1.80 -1.04 -8.97
N GLN A 208 -1.18 0.10 -9.28
CA GLN A 208 0.17 0.43 -8.82
C GLN A 208 0.25 0.52 -7.29
N LEU A 209 -0.75 1.08 -6.62
CA LEU A 209 -0.80 1.12 -5.16
C LEU A 209 -0.99 -0.28 -4.56
N LYS A 210 -1.82 -1.16 -5.16
CA LYS A 210 -1.91 -2.58 -4.74
C LYS A 210 -0.55 -3.29 -4.85
N GLN A 211 0.17 -3.06 -5.94
CA GLN A 211 1.51 -3.61 -6.15
C GLN A 211 2.53 -3.09 -5.13
N LEU A 212 2.53 -1.78 -4.84
CA LEU A 212 3.38 -1.20 -3.80
C LEU A 212 3.10 -1.82 -2.43
N LEU A 213 1.82 -1.93 -2.05
CA LEU A 213 1.44 -2.53 -0.77
C LEU A 213 1.87 -3.98 -0.67
N TRP A 214 1.80 -4.72 -1.79
CA TRP A 214 2.32 -6.08 -1.85
C TRP A 214 3.84 -6.14 -1.68
N HIS A 215 4.58 -5.25 -2.34
CA HIS A 215 6.02 -5.12 -2.18
C HIS A 215 6.42 -4.83 -0.73
N LEU A 216 5.61 -4.07 0.01
CA LEU A 216 5.87 -3.74 1.40
C LEU A 216 5.51 -4.85 2.41
N LYS A 217 4.85 -5.93 1.98
CA LYS A 217 4.54 -7.07 2.86
C LYS A 217 5.80 -7.78 3.32
N GLY A 218 5.76 -8.36 4.51
CA GLY A 218 6.81 -9.21 5.07
C GLY A 218 7.64 -8.55 6.18
N ARG A 219 7.21 -7.42 6.76
CA ARG A 219 7.83 -6.65 7.86
C ARG A 219 9.32 -6.24 7.71
N LEU A 220 10.03 -6.74 6.71
CA LEU A 220 11.43 -6.45 6.43
C LEU A 220 11.58 -5.43 5.29
N ASN A 221 10.55 -5.29 4.46
CA ASN A 221 10.56 -4.34 3.35
C ASN A 221 10.38 -2.91 3.87
N ALA A 222 11.25 -2.02 3.41
CA ALA A 222 11.37 -0.66 3.87
C ALA A 222 11.05 0.34 2.75
N LEU A 223 10.77 1.57 3.14
CA LEU A 223 10.60 2.70 2.25
C LEU A 223 11.21 3.95 2.89
N TRP A 224 11.48 4.97 2.07
CA TRP A 224 11.79 6.30 2.55
C TRP A 224 10.49 7.07 2.75
N TRP A 225 10.31 7.70 3.89
CA TRP A 225 9.18 8.58 4.17
C TRP A 225 9.67 10.02 4.30
N VAL A 226 9.08 10.92 3.53
CA VAL A 226 9.37 12.36 3.62
C VAL A 226 8.63 12.95 4.81
N ASN A 227 9.36 13.43 5.82
CA ASN A 227 8.76 14.04 6.99
C ASN A 227 8.32 15.47 6.68
N PRO A 228 7.01 15.76 6.61
CA PRO A 228 6.54 17.11 6.27
C PRO A 228 6.79 18.12 7.40
N ASN A 229 7.02 17.66 8.64
CA ASN A 229 7.18 18.53 9.81
C ASN A 229 8.62 19.04 9.99
N SER A 230 9.55 18.64 9.12
CA SER A 230 10.95 19.02 9.18
C SER A 230 11.35 19.71 7.88
N GLU A 231 10.75 20.88 7.63
CA GLU A 231 11.09 21.70 6.48
C GLU A 231 12.48 22.31 6.67
N ILE A 232 13.31 22.18 5.65
CA ILE A 232 14.66 22.72 5.58
C ILE A 232 14.62 23.97 4.71
N ARG A 233 15.13 25.07 5.27
CA ARG A 233 15.24 26.36 4.59
C ARG A 233 16.68 26.83 4.64
N LEU A 234 17.16 27.38 3.53
CA LEU A 234 18.49 27.98 3.46
C LEU A 234 18.49 29.30 4.24
N ALA A 235 19.45 29.48 5.12
CA ALA A 235 19.64 30.74 5.85
C ALA A 235 20.33 31.80 4.97
N TYR A 236 21.25 31.36 4.11
CA TYR A 236 22.05 32.22 3.24
C TYR A 236 22.38 31.53 1.91
N SER A 237 22.94 32.32 0.99
CA SER A 237 23.60 31.76 -0.19
C SER A 237 24.77 30.88 0.26
N CYS A 238 24.88 29.70 -0.32
CA CYS A 238 25.84 28.68 0.08
C CYS A 238 26.27 27.85 -1.14
N LEU A 239 27.04 26.79 -0.92
CA LEU A 239 27.43 25.86 -1.99
C LEU A 239 26.49 24.65 -1.96
N ARG A 240 26.18 24.06 -3.11
CA ARG A 240 25.24 22.94 -3.19
C ARG A 240 25.69 21.71 -2.39
N ASN A 241 26.99 21.50 -2.22
CA ASN A 241 27.57 20.46 -1.36
C ASN A 241 27.67 20.85 0.13
N ARG A 242 27.47 22.12 0.48
CA ARG A 242 27.59 22.63 1.85
C ARG A 242 26.49 23.65 2.14
N LEU A 243 25.36 23.17 2.64
CA LEU A 243 24.20 24.00 2.92
C LEU A 243 24.35 24.73 4.26
N LEU A 244 23.94 26.00 4.30
CA LEU A 244 23.71 26.75 5.54
C LEU A 244 22.20 26.89 5.70
N ILE A 245 21.65 26.28 6.75
CA ILE A 245 20.21 26.18 6.97
C ILE A 245 19.78 26.85 8.27
N GLU A 246 18.51 27.24 8.34
CA GLU A 246 17.90 27.69 9.59
C GLU A 246 17.98 26.59 10.67
N PRO A 247 18.08 26.94 11.97
CA PRO A 247 18.21 25.95 13.04
C PRO A 247 17.03 24.98 13.10
N LEU A 248 17.31 23.68 12.98
CA LEU A 248 16.31 22.60 13.01
C LEU A 248 16.63 21.50 14.05
N GLY A 249 17.80 21.57 14.67
CA GLY A 249 18.31 20.63 15.65
C GLY A 249 19.01 19.41 15.03
N LEU A 250 19.50 19.49 13.78
CA LEU A 250 20.04 18.33 13.07
C LEU A 250 21.37 17.82 13.64
N GLU A 251 22.06 18.64 14.43
CA GLU A 251 23.26 18.25 15.18
C GLU A 251 23.00 17.07 16.14
N SER A 252 21.74 16.88 16.57
CA SER A 252 21.34 15.77 17.44
C SER A 252 21.42 14.40 16.75
N PHE A 253 21.51 14.36 15.42
CA PHE A 253 21.62 13.13 14.63
C PHE A 253 23.09 12.79 14.42
N ALA A 254 23.70 12.11 15.40
CA ALA A 254 25.13 11.76 15.39
C ALA A 254 25.61 11.04 14.12
N ASN A 255 24.72 10.27 13.47
CA ASN A 255 25.02 9.51 12.26
C ASN A 255 24.66 10.25 10.96
N GLY A 256 24.27 11.52 11.02
CA GLY A 256 23.74 12.27 9.88
C GLY A 256 22.27 11.96 9.57
N VAL A 257 21.76 12.58 8.50
CA VAL A 257 20.36 12.49 8.07
C VAL A 257 20.27 12.37 6.56
N HIS A 258 19.20 11.76 6.05
CA HIS A 258 18.91 11.76 4.62
C HIS A 258 17.90 12.87 4.32
N LEU A 259 18.09 13.53 3.19
CA LEU A 259 17.34 14.71 2.78
C LEU A 259 16.71 14.49 1.40
N ARG A 260 15.50 15.04 1.22
CA ARG A 260 14.90 15.34 -0.08
C ARG A 260 15.01 16.85 -0.28
N LEU A 261 15.69 17.28 -1.34
CA LEU A 261 15.88 18.68 -1.68
C LEU A 261 15.25 18.92 -3.05
N GLU A 262 14.23 19.77 -3.08
CA GLU A 262 13.54 20.20 -4.29
C GLU A 262 14.09 21.55 -4.69
N TRP A 263 14.98 21.53 -5.68
CA TRP A 263 15.57 22.74 -6.25
C TRP A 263 14.71 23.26 -7.40
N LYS A 264 15.04 24.47 -7.87
CA LYS A 264 14.38 25.04 -9.05
C LYS A 264 14.48 24.14 -10.28
N ASP A 265 15.63 23.52 -10.47
CA ASP A 265 16.00 22.71 -11.63
C ASP A 265 15.56 21.25 -11.52
N HIS A 266 15.72 20.61 -10.36
CA HIS A 266 15.35 19.21 -10.14
C HIS A 266 15.16 18.84 -8.66
N VAL A 267 14.67 17.62 -8.41
CA VAL A 267 14.64 17.01 -7.07
C VAL A 267 15.88 16.14 -6.88
N GLU A 268 16.57 16.29 -5.75
CA GLU A 268 17.68 15.43 -5.38
C GLU A 268 17.49 14.81 -3.99
N TYR A 269 18.13 13.65 -3.81
CA TYR A 269 18.17 12.93 -2.55
C TYR A 269 19.62 12.80 -2.10
N ARG A 270 19.92 13.24 -0.89
CA ARG A 270 21.30 13.30 -0.37
C ARG A 270 21.37 12.83 1.08
N PHE A 271 22.53 12.33 1.45
CA PHE A 271 22.89 12.13 2.84
C PHE A 271 23.69 13.36 3.31
N ALA A 272 23.34 13.88 4.49
CA ALA A 272 23.91 15.08 5.06
C ALA A 272 24.48 14.79 6.45
N ARG A 273 25.63 15.38 6.76
CA ARG A 273 26.21 15.41 8.10
C ARG A 273 26.23 16.84 8.62
N SER A 274 25.89 17.00 9.89
CA SER A 274 26.07 18.29 10.56
C SER A 274 27.56 18.55 10.76
N LEU A 275 28.00 19.75 10.43
CA LEU A 275 29.32 20.29 10.75
C LEU A 275 29.27 21.26 11.95
N GLY A 276 28.17 21.26 12.69
CA GLY A 276 27.90 22.21 13.77
C GLY A 276 27.15 23.45 13.28
N LYS A 277 27.43 24.59 13.94
CA LYS A 277 26.74 25.86 13.71
C LYS A 277 27.70 26.96 13.30
N ASP A 278 27.21 27.93 12.54
CA ASP A 278 27.94 29.17 12.26
C ASP A 278 27.90 30.14 13.45
N ALA A 279 28.54 31.30 13.30
CA ALA A 279 28.59 32.34 14.33
C ALA A 279 27.21 32.96 14.65
N LEU A 280 26.22 32.78 13.76
CA LEU A 280 24.85 33.29 13.91
C LEU A 280 23.90 32.21 14.43
N GLY A 281 24.38 31.00 14.66
CA GLY A 281 23.62 29.86 15.18
C GLY A 281 22.93 29.02 14.11
N ASN A 282 23.14 29.29 12.82
CA ASN A 282 22.60 28.49 11.72
C ASN A 282 23.34 27.17 11.58
N GLU A 283 22.64 26.13 11.15
CA GLU A 283 23.24 24.80 11.01
C GLU A 283 23.96 24.66 9.68
N ILE A 284 25.15 24.08 9.73
CA ILE A 284 25.98 23.81 8.55
C ILE A 284 25.87 22.32 8.23
N LEU A 285 25.40 22.00 7.03
CA LEU A 285 25.28 20.63 6.55
C LEU A 285 26.27 20.38 5.41
N ALA A 286 27.08 19.34 5.54
CA ALA A 286 27.85 18.79 4.42
C ALA A 286 27.04 17.69 3.75
N LEU A 287 26.76 17.84 2.45
CA LEU A 287 26.11 16.82 1.65
C LEU A 287 27.16 15.85 1.09
N ASN A 288 26.75 14.60 0.84
CA ASN A 288 27.55 13.62 0.12
C ASN A 288 27.59 13.88 -1.40
N SER A 289 27.99 15.08 -1.80
CA SER A 289 28.09 15.53 -3.19
C SER A 289 29.38 16.34 -3.39
N GLU A 290 29.96 16.28 -4.58
CA GLU A 290 31.10 17.13 -4.97
C GLU A 290 30.65 18.43 -5.66
N ASP A 291 29.34 18.64 -5.85
CA ASP A 291 28.79 19.82 -6.52
C ASP A 291 28.99 21.10 -5.69
N ASP A 292 29.94 21.94 -6.10
CA ASP A 292 30.28 23.20 -5.47
C ASP A 292 29.57 24.40 -6.10
N THR A 293 28.52 24.18 -6.89
CA THR A 293 27.76 25.27 -7.50
C THR A 293 27.18 26.20 -6.43
N PRO A 294 27.39 27.53 -6.52
CA PRO A 294 26.76 28.47 -5.61
C PRO A 294 25.24 28.47 -5.80
N VAL A 295 24.50 28.40 -4.69
CA VAL A 295 23.04 28.47 -4.65
C VAL A 295 22.60 29.62 -3.76
N SER A 296 21.55 30.33 -4.19
CA SER A 296 20.86 31.35 -3.42
C SER A 296 19.71 30.75 -2.61
N ILE A 297 19.18 31.52 -1.66
CA ILE A 297 18.07 31.08 -0.80
C ILE A 297 16.87 30.67 -1.66
N ASP A 298 16.58 31.43 -2.71
CA ASP A 298 15.41 31.19 -3.57
C ASP A 298 15.54 29.94 -4.44
N ASP A 299 16.72 29.34 -4.55
CA ASP A 299 16.94 28.17 -5.42
C ASP A 299 16.39 26.88 -4.82
N LEU A 300 16.31 26.78 -3.48
CA LEU A 300 15.68 25.67 -2.79
C LEU A 300 14.17 25.95 -2.63
N LYS A 301 13.33 25.24 -3.38
CA LYS A 301 11.86 25.37 -3.29
C LYS A 301 11.30 24.69 -2.05
N ALA A 302 11.82 23.52 -1.71
CA ALA A 302 11.45 22.78 -0.52
C ALA A 302 12.58 21.83 -0.10
N GLY A 303 12.81 21.68 1.20
CA GLY A 303 13.74 20.68 1.72
C GLY A 303 13.09 19.91 2.86
N HIS A 304 13.32 18.61 2.94
CA HIS A 304 12.74 17.78 3.99
C HIS A 304 13.70 16.68 4.44
N ILE A 305 13.68 16.35 5.72
CA ILE A 305 14.30 15.12 6.22
C ILE A 305 13.48 13.92 5.73
N ILE A 306 14.16 12.90 5.22
CA ILE A 306 13.56 11.60 4.93
C ILE A 306 14.05 10.55 5.92
N LYS A 307 13.15 9.65 6.30
CA LYS A 307 13.43 8.58 7.27
C LYS A 307 13.15 7.23 6.64
N ARG A 308 13.98 6.22 6.95
CA ARG A 308 13.71 4.84 6.56
C ARG A 308 12.63 4.28 7.49
N MET A 309 11.51 3.89 6.91
CA MET A 309 10.34 3.40 7.61
C MET A 309 9.95 2.02 7.07
N ARG A 310 9.16 1.28 7.85
CA ARG A 310 8.47 0.06 7.39
C ARG A 310 7.04 0.03 7.90
N PRO A 311 6.14 -0.73 7.24
CA PRO A 311 4.83 -1.03 7.80
C PRO A 311 4.93 -1.70 9.17
N THR A 312 4.04 -1.32 10.09
CA THR A 312 3.95 -1.97 11.41
C THR A 312 3.24 -3.32 11.36
N SER A 313 2.41 -3.54 10.34
CA SER A 313 1.68 -4.78 10.08
C SER A 313 1.68 -5.07 8.58
N ASP A 314 1.55 -6.34 8.24
CA ASP A 314 1.26 -6.79 6.87
C ASP A 314 -0.25 -6.67 6.54
N ASP A 315 -1.07 -6.52 7.59
CA ASP A 315 -2.49 -6.26 7.46
C ASP A 315 -2.70 -4.81 7.03
N THR A 316 -3.33 -4.64 5.89
CA THR A 316 -3.63 -3.34 5.30
C THR A 316 -5.09 -3.28 4.93
N ASP A 317 -5.81 -2.32 5.51
CA ASP A 317 -7.20 -2.06 5.17
C ASP A 317 -7.27 -1.14 3.95
N MET A 318 -8.00 -1.57 2.93
CA MET A 318 -8.23 -0.81 1.70
C MET A 318 -9.72 -0.49 1.58
N HIS A 319 -10.05 0.80 1.52
CA HIS A 319 -11.41 1.27 1.31
C HIS A 319 -11.60 1.71 -0.15
N PHE A 320 -12.71 1.31 -0.77
CA PHE A 320 -13.02 1.64 -2.15
C PHE A 320 -14.35 2.39 -2.24
N GLU A 321 -14.33 3.59 -2.81
CA GLU A 321 -15.54 4.38 -3.09
C GLU A 321 -15.42 5.06 -4.46
N LYS A 322 -16.40 4.87 -5.36
CA LYS A 322 -16.54 5.62 -6.64
C LYS A 322 -15.24 5.72 -7.47
N GLY A 323 -14.48 4.63 -7.60
CA GLY A 323 -13.23 4.63 -8.38
C GLY A 323 -12.03 5.28 -7.66
N MET A 324 -12.15 5.50 -6.35
CA MET A 324 -11.08 5.88 -5.44
C MET A 324 -10.77 4.71 -4.50
N MET A 325 -9.49 4.47 -4.27
CA MET A 325 -8.98 3.55 -3.25
C MET A 325 -8.25 4.38 -2.19
N THR A 326 -8.57 4.15 -0.92
CA THR A 326 -7.92 4.78 0.22
C THR A 326 -7.32 3.70 1.10
N VAL A 327 -6.07 3.90 1.51
CA VAL A 327 -5.31 2.94 2.31
C VAL A 327 -4.64 3.66 3.47
N LYS A 328 -4.85 3.15 4.68
CA LYS A 328 -4.15 3.65 5.87
C LYS A 328 -2.95 2.77 6.17
N LEU A 329 -1.75 3.36 6.09
CA LEU A 329 -0.50 2.69 6.33
C LEU A 329 0.14 3.23 7.61
N ASN A 330 0.28 2.36 8.61
CA ASN A 330 1.02 2.69 9.83
C ASN A 330 2.49 2.32 9.63
N LEU A 331 3.37 3.30 9.84
CA LEU A 331 4.80 3.19 9.61
C LEU A 331 5.56 3.35 10.93
N THR A 332 6.64 2.59 11.08
CA THR A 332 7.62 2.77 12.16
C THR A 332 9.02 2.86 11.60
N GLU A 333 9.80 3.76 12.19
CA GLU A 333 11.20 4.03 11.85
C GLU A 333 12.09 2.80 12.05
N ILE A 334 12.96 2.56 11.06
CA ILE A 334 14.04 1.57 11.12
C ILE A 334 15.32 2.33 11.51
N PRO A 335 15.95 2.02 12.65
CA PRO A 335 17.16 2.71 13.07
C PRO A 335 18.35 2.40 12.15
N TYR A 336 19.23 3.38 11.97
CA TYR A 336 20.50 3.19 11.27
C TYR A 336 21.35 2.12 11.96
N GLY A 337 21.81 1.11 11.20
CA GLY A 337 22.67 0.02 11.68
C GLY A 337 21.93 -1.24 12.16
N SER A 338 20.66 -1.43 11.77
CA SER A 338 19.86 -2.61 12.13
C SER A 338 19.59 -3.59 10.99
N ASP A 339 20.40 -3.57 9.94
CA ASP A 339 20.39 -4.58 8.86
C ASP A 339 21.20 -5.82 9.25
#